data_AF-A0A3E0W243-F1
#
_entry.id   AF-A0A3E0W243-F1
#
_cell.length_a   1.000
_cell.length_b   1.000
_cell.length_c   1.000
_cell.angle_alpha   90.00
_cell.angle_beta   90.00
_cell.angle_gamma   90.00
#
_symmetry.space_group_name_H-M   'P 1'
#
loop_
_entity.id
_entity.type
_entity.pdbx_description
1 polymer ?
#
loop_
_entity_poly.entity_id
_entity_poly.type
_entity_poly.pdbx_seq_one_letter_code
_entity_poly.pdbx_strand_id
1 'polypeptide(L)'
;MNAGDVMELLTVAAIVNDREVPDALVQAWLPIVGKYTRQQGLDALRSHMTESPFFPKPSDIVHQVRVAVQHRREVEGLHPAPPAGTRWAADVIENDPRLKEVGQ
;
A
#
# COMPACT_ATOMS: atom_id res chain seq x y z
N MET A 1 -0.22 -0.68 -16.58
CA MET A 1 0.04 -2.12 -16.62
C MET A 1 -0.65 -2.67 -17.84
N ASN A 2 0.09 -3.40 -18.66
CA ASN A 2 -0.49 -4.12 -19.79
C ASN A 2 -1.03 -5.50 -19.32
N ALA A 3 -1.61 -6.28 -20.23
CA ALA A 3 -2.14 -7.60 -19.91
C ALA A 3 -1.06 -8.56 -19.38
N GLY A 4 0.17 -8.48 -19.88
CA GLY A 4 1.31 -9.27 -19.41
C GLY A 4 1.69 -8.96 -17.97
N ASP A 5 1.74 -7.67 -17.61
CA ASP A 5 2.00 -7.23 -16.23
C ASP A 5 0.92 -7.75 -15.27
N VAL A 6 -0.36 -7.71 -15.70
CA VAL A 6 -1.49 -8.19 -14.88
C VAL A 6 -1.44 -9.70 -14.71
N MET A 7 -1.11 -10.44 -15.77
CA MET A 7 -0.91 -11.89 -15.71
C MET A 7 0.20 -12.24 -14.74
N GLU A 8 1.35 -11.57 -14.82
CA GLU A 8 2.47 -11.79 -13.90
C GLU A 8 2.07 -11.50 -12.44
N LEU A 9 1.38 -10.37 -12.20
CA LEU A 9 0.89 -9.99 -10.88
C LEU A 9 -0.03 -11.07 -10.28
N LEU A 10 -0.97 -11.56 -11.08
CA LEU A 10 -1.91 -12.61 -10.65
C LEU A 10 -1.21 -13.95 -10.43
N THR A 11 -0.24 -14.30 -11.26
CA THR A 11 0.55 -15.52 -11.09
C THR A 11 1.31 -15.51 -9.77
N VAL A 12 1.90 -14.37 -9.38
CA VAL A 12 2.56 -14.23 -8.08
C VAL A 12 1.56 -14.46 -6.93
N ALA A 13 0.36 -13.88 -7.02
CA ALA A 13 -0.69 -14.10 -6.02
C ALA A 13 -1.18 -15.55 -5.98
N ALA A 14 -1.20 -16.21 -7.14
CA ALA A 14 -1.71 -17.55 -7.33
C ALA A 14 -0.76 -18.63 -6.82
N ILE A 15 0.56 -18.42 -6.93
CA ILE A 15 1.59 -19.30 -6.35
C ILE A 15 1.37 -19.46 -4.83
N VAL A 16 1.00 -18.39 -4.14
CA VAL A 16 0.80 -18.43 -2.68
C VAL A 16 -0.52 -19.11 -2.29
N ASN A 17 -1.51 -19.08 -3.18
CA ASN A 17 -2.87 -19.57 -2.92
C ASN A 17 -3.20 -20.90 -3.64
N ASP A 18 -2.23 -21.51 -4.33
CA ASP A 18 -2.39 -22.69 -5.18
C ASP A 18 -3.57 -22.58 -6.14
N ARG A 19 -3.55 -21.53 -6.98
CA ARG A 19 -4.61 -21.24 -7.96
C ARG A 19 -4.07 -21.16 -9.38
N GLU A 20 -4.95 -21.43 -10.34
CA GLU A 20 -4.71 -21.12 -11.74
C GLU A 20 -5.18 -19.71 -12.08
N VAL A 21 -4.50 -19.09 -13.04
CA VAL A 21 -4.83 -17.75 -13.55
C VAL A 21 -5.33 -17.89 -14.98
N PRO A 22 -6.65 -17.96 -15.20
CA PRO A 22 -7.20 -18.03 -16.55
C PRO A 22 -7.13 -16.66 -17.24
N ASP A 23 -6.99 -16.65 -18.57
CA ASP A 23 -6.95 -15.41 -19.37
C ASP A 23 -8.17 -14.52 -19.14
N ALA A 24 -9.35 -15.12 -18.93
CA ALA A 24 -10.58 -14.38 -18.63
C ALA A 24 -10.45 -13.55 -17.34
N LEU A 25 -9.72 -14.05 -16.33
CA LEU A 25 -9.45 -13.31 -15.09
C LEU A 25 -8.52 -12.13 -15.36
N VAL A 26 -7.46 -12.32 -16.16
CA VAL A 26 -6.55 -11.24 -16.58
C VAL A 26 -7.32 -10.13 -17.30
N GLN A 27 -8.20 -10.49 -18.24
CA GLN A 27 -9.03 -9.53 -18.97
C GLN A 27 -10.02 -8.78 -18.07
N ALA A 28 -10.57 -9.44 -17.05
CA ALA A 28 -11.44 -8.78 -16.08
C ALA A 28 -10.68 -7.78 -15.18
N TRP A 29 -9.42 -8.06 -14.88
CA TRP A 29 -8.57 -7.20 -14.06
C TRP A 29 -8.02 -6.00 -14.80
N LEU A 30 -7.65 -6.19 -16.08
CA LEU A 30 -7.00 -5.18 -16.91
C LEU A 30 -7.70 -3.80 -16.90
N PRO A 31 -9.02 -3.65 -17.07
CA PRO A 31 -9.66 -2.33 -17.04
C PRO A 31 -9.63 -1.66 -15.66
N ILE A 32 -9.47 -2.43 -14.58
CA ILE A 32 -9.50 -1.92 -13.19
C ILE A 32 -8.11 -1.47 -12.75
N VAL A 33 -7.11 -2.34 -12.92
CA VAL A 33 -5.74 -2.13 -12.44
C VAL A 33 -4.78 -1.67 -13.53
N GLY A 34 -5.15 -1.76 -14.81
CA GLY A 34 -4.30 -1.42 -15.95
C GLY A 34 -3.82 0.03 -15.97
N LYS A 35 -4.51 0.93 -15.27
CA LYS A 35 -4.12 2.34 -15.11
C LYS A 35 -2.91 2.57 -14.19
N TYR A 36 -2.50 1.59 -13.38
CA TYR A 36 -1.35 1.71 -12.48
C TYR A 36 -0.07 1.21 -13.15
N THR A 37 1.09 1.57 -12.61
CA THR A 37 2.38 1.00 -13.07
C THR A 37 2.58 -0.42 -12.53
N ARG A 38 3.45 -1.22 -13.18
CA ARG A 38 3.80 -2.57 -12.70
C ARG A 38 4.31 -2.56 -11.26
N GLN A 39 5.16 -1.58 -10.94
CA GLN A 39 5.71 -1.41 -9.60
C GLN A 39 4.60 -1.15 -8.56
N GLN A 40 3.67 -0.23 -8.85
CA GLN A 40 2.54 0.05 -7.95
C GLN A 40 1.66 -1.18 -7.72
N GLY A 41 1.43 -1.99 -8.74
CA GLY A 41 0.68 -3.25 -8.61
C GLY A 41 1.38 -4.26 -7.69
N LEU A 42 2.69 -4.47 -7.88
CA LEU A 42 3.48 -5.40 -7.07
C LEU A 42 3.58 -4.97 -5.61
N ASP A 43 3.80 -3.68 -5.36
CA ASP A 43 3.88 -3.15 -3.99
C ASP A 43 2.53 -3.31 -3.28
N ALA A 44 1.42 -2.97 -3.96
CA ALA A 44 0.08 -3.17 -3.45
C ALA A 44 -0.24 -4.65 -3.18
N LEU A 45 0.19 -5.56 -4.06
CA LEU A 45 0.03 -6.99 -3.85
C LEU A 45 0.80 -7.46 -2.61
N ARG A 46 2.06 -7.04 -2.43
CA ARG A 46 2.86 -7.39 -1.25
C ARG A 46 2.22 -6.91 0.05
N SER A 47 1.71 -5.68 0.07
CA SER A 47 0.98 -5.13 1.22
C SER A 47 -0.25 -5.98 1.53
N HIS A 48 -1.08 -6.29 0.52
CA HIS A 48 -2.25 -7.15 0.71
C HIS A 48 -1.89 -8.54 1.25
N MET A 49 -0.87 -9.18 0.68
CA MET A 49 -0.45 -10.53 1.09
C MET A 49 0.15 -10.57 2.51
N THR A 50 0.59 -9.43 3.04
CA THR A 50 1.04 -9.30 4.43
C THR A 50 -0.14 -9.16 5.39
N GLU A 51 -1.21 -8.50 4.95
CA GLU A 51 -2.41 -8.23 5.75
C GLU A 51 -3.48 -9.33 5.64
N SER A 52 -3.45 -10.10 4.55
CA SER A 52 -4.48 -11.06 4.21
C SER A 52 -3.89 -12.31 3.57
N PRO A 53 -4.29 -13.51 4.04
CA PRO A 53 -3.89 -14.75 3.40
C PRO A 53 -4.75 -15.07 2.15
N PHE A 54 -5.77 -14.26 1.84
CA PHE A 54 -6.70 -14.56 0.76
C PHE A 54 -6.22 -14.05 -0.59
N PHE A 55 -6.55 -14.78 -1.64
CA PHE A 55 -6.33 -14.34 -3.01
C PHE A 55 -6.94 -12.93 -3.22
N PRO A 56 -6.14 -11.96 -3.72
CA PRO A 56 -6.56 -10.58 -3.81
C PRO A 56 -7.71 -10.41 -4.80
N LYS A 57 -8.57 -9.45 -4.54
CA LYS A 57 -9.53 -8.90 -5.51
C LYS A 57 -8.93 -7.65 -6.16
N PRO A 58 -9.41 -7.25 -7.36
CA PRO A 58 -8.96 -6.00 -7.98
C PRO A 58 -9.14 -4.77 -7.06
N SER A 59 -10.21 -4.75 -6.26
CA SER A 59 -10.49 -3.69 -5.28
C SER A 59 -9.40 -3.55 -4.23
N ASP A 60 -8.76 -4.64 -3.86
CA ASP A 60 -7.79 -4.68 -2.78
C ASP A 60 -6.48 -4.02 -3.24
N ILE A 61 -6.07 -4.29 -4.48
CA ILE A 61 -4.95 -3.59 -5.13
C ILE A 61 -5.23 -2.09 -5.24
N VAL A 62 -6.43 -1.70 -5.68
CA VAL A 62 -6.82 -0.29 -5.76
C VAL A 62 -6.78 0.38 -4.38
N HIS A 63 -7.24 -0.31 -3.35
CA HIS A 63 -7.23 0.18 -1.97
C HIS A 63 -5.79 0.40 -1.48
N GLN A 64 -4.92 -0.60 -1.62
CA GLN A 64 -3.53 -0.52 -1.18
C GLN A 64 -2.76 0.60 -1.89
N VAL A 65 -2.97 0.80 -3.19
CA VAL A 65 -2.37 1.94 -3.91
C VAL A 65 -2.86 3.28 -3.34
N ARG A 66 -4.15 3.40 -2.99
CA ARG A 66 -4.70 4.63 -2.39
C ARG A 66 -4.12 4.90 -1.01
N VAL A 67 -4.01 3.86 -0.18
CA VAL A 67 -3.40 3.94 1.14
C VAL A 67 -1.94 4.42 1.01
N ALA A 68 -1.17 3.83 0.09
CA ALA A 68 0.21 4.25 -0.15
C ALA A 68 0.33 5.73 -0.61
N VAL A 69 -0.58 6.20 -1.48
CA VAL A 69 -0.61 7.61 -1.90
C VAL A 69 -0.99 8.52 -0.75
N GLN A 70 -1.96 8.13 0.07
CA GLN A 70 -2.39 8.90 1.23
C GLN A 70 -1.26 9.01 2.26
N HIS A 71 -0.62 7.89 2.58
CA HIS A 71 0.52 7.85 3.50
C HIS A 71 1.68 8.72 2.98
N ARG A 72 1.99 8.67 1.68
CA ARG A 72 3.01 9.56 1.09
C ARG A 72 2.64 11.03 1.27
N ARG A 73 1.37 11.40 1.06
CA ARG A 73 0.90 12.78 1.30
C ARG A 73 0.94 13.18 2.76
N GLU A 74 0.71 12.25 3.67
CA GLU A 74 0.82 12.50 5.10
C GLU A 74 2.28 12.64 5.55
N VAL A 75 3.25 12.01 4.89
CA VAL A 75 4.66 12.12 5.26
C VAL A 75 5.36 13.29 4.55
N GLU A 76 5.05 13.51 3.28
CA GLU A 76 5.73 14.48 2.41
C GLU A 76 4.90 15.75 2.16
N GLY A 77 3.64 15.76 2.58
CA GLY A 77 2.74 16.89 2.37
C GLY A 77 3.14 18.11 3.17
N LEU A 78 2.66 19.27 2.70
CA LEU A 78 2.71 20.50 3.48
C LEU A 78 1.82 20.32 4.72
N HIS A 79 2.44 19.95 5.84
CA HIS A 79 1.77 19.98 7.13
C HIS A 79 1.41 21.43 7.46
N PRO A 80 0.17 21.69 7.95
CA PRO A 80 -0.16 23.01 8.45
C PRO A 80 0.87 23.40 9.51
N ALA A 81 1.34 24.65 9.45
CA ALA A 81 2.23 25.17 10.48
C ALA A 81 1.55 24.98 11.84
N PRO A 82 2.29 24.52 12.87
CA PRO A 82 1.73 24.35 14.20
C PRO A 82 1.09 25.68 14.67
N PRO A 83 0.00 25.63 15.44
CA PRO A 83 -0.64 26.83 15.98
C PRO A 83 0.39 27.75 16.65
N ALA A 84 0.30 29.06 16.38
CA ALA A 84 1.25 30.03 16.93
C ALA A 84 1.32 29.92 18.46
N GLY A 85 2.54 29.75 18.99
CA GLY A 85 2.79 29.59 20.43
C GLY A 85 2.79 28.15 20.95
N THR A 86 2.61 27.13 20.10
CA THR A 86 2.73 25.71 20.51
C THR A 86 4.04 25.08 20.06
N ARG A 87 4.74 24.38 20.97
CA ARG A 87 5.92 23.55 20.68
C ARG A 87 5.51 22.12 20.33
N TRP A 88 4.44 21.94 19.57
CA TRP A 88 3.77 20.64 19.36
C TRP A 88 4.74 19.49 19.02
N ALA A 89 5.69 19.70 18.12
CA ALA A 89 6.67 18.67 17.78
C ALA A 89 7.63 18.32 18.95
N ALA A 90 8.07 19.30 19.74
CA ALA A 90 8.93 19.07 20.90
C ALA A 90 8.14 18.44 22.06
N ASP A 91 6.91 18.88 22.29
CA ASP A 91 6.05 18.35 23.37
C ASP A 91 5.67 16.89 23.13
N VAL A 92 5.51 16.46 21.86
CA VAL A 92 5.25 15.06 21.50
C VAL A 92 6.49 14.19 21.71
N ILE A 93 7.69 14.68 21.35
CA ILE A 93 8.95 13.95 21.54
C ILE A 93 9.32 13.86 23.02
N GLU A 94 9.21 14.96 23.77
CA GLU A 94 9.51 15.02 25.21
C GLU A 94 8.52 14.21 26.06
N ASN A 95 7.31 13.94 25.55
CA ASN A 95 6.30 13.11 26.23
C ASN A 95 6.13 11.71 25.63
N ASP A 96 6.92 11.32 24.62
CA ASP A 96 6.86 9.96 24.07
C ASP A 96 7.39 8.96 25.12
N PRO A 97 6.55 8.04 25.65
CA PRO A 97 6.97 7.07 26.64
C PRO A 97 8.12 6.17 26.14
N ARG A 98 8.18 5.93 24.83
CA ARG A 98 9.18 5.04 24.20
C ARG A 98 10.56 5.67 24.13
N LEU A 99 10.65 7.01 24.14
CA LEU A 99 11.93 7.72 24.16
C LEU A 99 12.47 7.92 25.59
N LYS A 100 11.60 7.79 26.61
CA LYS A 100 12.00 7.87 28.02
C LYS A 100 12.65 6.58 28.54
N GLU A 101 12.40 5.44 27.90
CA GLU A 101 12.97 4.14 28.28
C GLU A 101 14.40 3.92 27.76
N VAL A 102 14.89 4.71 26.80
CA VAL A 102 16.23 4.56 26.21
C VAL A 102 17.31 5.35 26.99
N GLY A 103 16.90 6.07 28.04
CA GLY A 103 17.75 6.99 28.80
C GLY A 103 17.84 6.74 30.31
N GLN A 104 17.74 5.49 30.77
CA GLN A 104 18.09 5.10 32.14
C GLN A 104 19.13 3.99 32.17
#